data_AF-A0A7W1KFW8-F1
#
_entry.id   AF-A0A7W1KFW8-F1
#
_cell.length_a   1.000
_cell.length_b   1.000
_cell.length_c   1.000
_cell.angle_alpha   90.00
_cell.angle_beta   90.00
_cell.angle_gamma   90.00
#
_symmetry.space_group_name_H-M   'P 1'
#
loop_
_entity.id
_entity.type
_entity.pdbx_description
1 polymer ?
#
loop_
_entity_poly.entity_id
_entity_poly.type
_entity_poly.pdbx_seq_one_letter_code
_entity_poly.pdbx_strand_id
1 'polypeptide(L)'
;MKTSINIKSLSTKLNRYTRLASTHATFIVIIVILLTYLLVVWRISSLATAEPSAESETSTTNNIPRVNKKAVEQILKLEENNSEVRSLFNEARNNPFQE
;
A
#
# COMPACT_ATOMS: atom_id res chain seq x y z
N MET A 1 -23.06 -35.58 -7.61
CA MET A 1 -24.43 -35.08 -7.86
C MET A 1 -24.34 -33.92 -8.85
N LYS A 2 -24.87 -34.05 -10.07
CA LYS A 2 -24.90 -32.96 -11.06
C LYS A 2 -26.11 -32.07 -10.78
N THR A 3 -25.91 -30.93 -10.14
CA THR A 3 -26.97 -29.94 -9.92
C THR A 3 -27.24 -29.22 -11.23
N SER A 4 -28.19 -29.70 -12.02
CA SER A 4 -28.67 -28.97 -13.21
C SER A 4 -29.46 -27.74 -12.74
N ILE A 5 -28.81 -26.59 -12.74
CA ILE A 5 -29.44 -25.31 -12.40
C ILE A 5 -30.44 -24.99 -13.51
N ASN A 6 -31.73 -25.24 -13.25
CA ASN A 6 -32.82 -24.93 -14.16
C ASN A 6 -33.08 -23.41 -14.18
N ILE A 7 -32.33 -22.71 -15.03
CA ILE A 7 -32.38 -21.26 -15.25
C ILE A 7 -33.78 -20.79 -15.67
N LYS A 8 -34.55 -21.65 -16.35
CA LYS A 8 -35.91 -21.36 -16.85
C LYS A 8 -36.98 -21.31 -15.76
N SER A 9 -36.82 -22.10 -14.69
CA SER A 9 -37.71 -22.00 -13.51
C SER A 9 -37.38 -20.80 -12.62
N LEU A 10 -36.17 -20.25 -12.75
CA LEU A 10 -35.72 -19.08 -12.01
C LEU A 10 -36.31 -17.79 -12.60
N SER A 11 -36.39 -17.69 -13.94
CA SER A 11 -36.91 -16.50 -14.62
C SER A 11 -38.39 -16.22 -14.33
N THR A 12 -39.22 -17.26 -14.20
CA THR A 12 -40.66 -17.10 -13.95
C THR A 12 -40.93 -16.58 -12.53
N LYS A 13 -40.10 -16.98 -11.55
CA LYS A 13 -40.16 -16.44 -10.19
C LYS A 13 -39.56 -15.03 -10.12
N LEU A 14 -38.50 -14.76 -10.87
CA LEU A 14 -37.83 -13.47 -10.90
C LEU A 14 -38.76 -12.35 -11.40
N ASN A 15 -39.66 -12.64 -12.34
CA ASN A 15 -40.57 -11.65 -12.92
C ASN A 15 -41.59 -11.06 -11.92
N ARG A 16 -41.87 -11.75 -10.81
CA ARG A 16 -42.70 -11.18 -9.72
C ARG A 16 -41.91 -10.22 -8.83
N TYR A 17 -40.64 -10.52 -8.58
CA TYR A 17 -39.76 -9.68 -7.77
C TYR A 17 -39.28 -8.44 -8.54
N THR A 18 -39.10 -8.53 -9.85
CA THR A 18 -38.69 -7.38 -10.69
C THR A 18 -39.72 -6.26 -10.67
N ARG A 19 -41.02 -6.58 -10.59
CA ARG A 19 -42.10 -5.58 -10.52
C ARG A 19 -42.17 -4.85 -9.18
N LEU A 20 -41.87 -5.52 -8.06
CA LEU A 20 -41.74 -4.84 -6.76
C LEU A 20 -40.40 -4.07 -6.68
N ALA A 21 -39.33 -4.63 -7.26
CA ALA A 21 -38.03 -3.99 -7.30
C ALA A 21 -38.04 -2.70 -8.16
N SER A 22 -38.86 -2.62 -9.21
CA SER A 22 -38.96 -1.41 -10.03
C SER A 22 -39.54 -0.21 -9.28
N THR A 23 -40.45 -0.42 -8.32
CA THR A 23 -41.07 0.67 -7.54
C THR A 23 -40.08 1.32 -6.57
N HIS A 24 -39.07 0.56 -6.11
CA HIS A 24 -38.04 1.04 -5.19
C HIS A 24 -36.63 0.91 -5.78
N ALA A 25 -36.52 1.00 -7.11
CA ALA A 25 -35.27 0.78 -7.83
C ALA A 25 -34.13 1.68 -7.30
N THR A 26 -34.42 2.96 -7.06
CA THR A 26 -33.46 3.92 -6.50
C THR A 26 -32.94 3.48 -5.12
N PHE A 27 -33.83 3.02 -4.24
CA PHE A 27 -33.44 2.55 -2.90
C PHE A 27 -32.59 1.27 -2.97
N ILE A 28 -32.94 0.35 -3.87
CA ILE A 28 -32.17 -0.88 -4.11
C ILE A 28 -30.78 -0.54 -4.64
N VAL A 29 -30.67 0.39 -5.59
CA VAL A 29 -29.37 0.85 -6.12
C VAL A 29 -28.50 1.44 -5.02
N ILE A 30 -29.06 2.29 -4.17
CA ILE A 30 -28.33 2.86 -3.03
C ILE A 30 -27.84 1.76 -2.08
N ILE A 31 -28.68 0.78 -1.75
CA ILE A 31 -28.29 -0.38 -0.93
C ILE A 31 -27.16 -1.15 -1.57
N VAL A 32 -27.24 -1.43 -2.87
CA VAL A 32 -26.19 -2.18 -3.60
C VAL A 32 -24.87 -1.42 -3.57
N ILE A 33 -24.89 -0.11 -3.77
CA ILE A 33 -23.69 0.74 -3.67
C ILE A 33 -23.10 0.67 -2.25
N LEU A 34 -23.95 0.78 -1.22
CA LEU A 34 -23.53 0.72 0.17
C LEU A 34 -22.92 -0.65 0.53
N LEU A 35 -23.54 -1.74 0.11
CA LEU A 35 -23.02 -3.10 0.30
C LEU A 35 -21.69 -3.29 -0.44
N THR A 36 -21.56 -2.75 -1.64
CA THR A 36 -20.31 -2.79 -2.41
C THR A 36 -19.21 -2.03 -1.69
N TYR A 37 -19.52 -0.85 -1.16
CA TYR A 37 -18.57 -0.06 -0.36
C TYR A 37 -18.11 -0.83 0.89
N LEU A 38 -19.04 -1.42 1.65
CA LEU A 38 -18.71 -2.25 2.80
C LEU A 38 -17.82 -3.45 2.43
N LEU A 39 -18.12 -4.12 1.32
CA LEU A 39 -17.30 -5.24 0.82
C LEU A 39 -15.89 -4.78 0.48
N VAL A 40 -15.75 -3.64 -0.23
CA VAL A 40 -14.45 -3.05 -0.57
C VAL A 40 -13.66 -2.72 0.69
N VAL A 41 -14.27 -2.03 1.66
CA VAL A 41 -13.61 -1.70 2.94
C VAL A 41 -13.19 -2.96 3.70
N TRP A 42 -14.07 -3.96 3.77
CA TRP A 42 -13.74 -5.24 4.40
C TRP A 42 -12.58 -5.94 3.70
N ARG A 43 -12.54 -5.89 2.36
CA ARG A 43 -11.45 -6.48 1.59
C ARG A 43 -10.13 -5.72 1.78
N ILE A 44 -10.18 -4.39 1.84
CA ILE A 44 -9.01 -3.55 2.15
C ILE A 44 -8.50 -3.88 3.55
N SER A 45 -9.38 -3.97 4.56
CA SER A 45 -8.96 -4.34 5.92
C SER A 45 -8.31 -5.72 5.95
N SER A 46 -8.86 -6.70 5.22
CA SER A 46 -8.25 -8.03 5.09
C SER A 46 -6.86 -8.01 4.44
N LEU A 47 -6.59 -7.05 3.55
CA LEU A 47 -5.30 -6.91 2.87
C LEU A 47 -4.33 -6.01 3.64
N ALA A 48 -4.82 -5.05 4.41
CA ALA A 48 -4.02 -4.11 5.20
C ALA A 48 -3.51 -4.71 6.51
N THR A 49 -4.25 -5.67 7.08
CA THR A 49 -3.80 -6.44 8.26
C THR A 49 -3.04 -7.71 7.88
N ALA A 50 -2.94 -8.01 6.57
CA ALA A 50 -2.04 -9.06 6.11
C ALA A 50 -0.61 -8.56 6.30
N GLU A 51 0.11 -9.19 7.23
CA GLU A 51 1.54 -8.99 7.41
C GLU A 51 2.22 -9.18 6.05
N PRO A 52 2.96 -8.18 5.53
CA PRO A 52 3.60 -8.31 4.23
C PRO A 52 4.54 -9.50 4.29
N SER A 53 4.20 -10.58 3.56
CA SER A 53 5.07 -11.72 3.41
C SER A 53 6.42 -11.23 2.87
N ALA A 54 7.52 -11.74 3.43
CA ALA A 54 8.91 -11.34 3.15
C ALA A 54 9.30 -11.32 1.64
N GLU A 55 8.46 -11.83 0.74
CA GLU A 55 8.63 -11.73 -0.72
C GLU A 55 8.24 -10.37 -1.31
N SER A 56 7.42 -9.57 -0.61
CA SER A 56 6.98 -8.23 -1.06
C SER A 56 7.93 -7.09 -0.65
N GLU A 57 8.97 -7.37 0.14
CA GLU A 57 9.97 -6.37 0.56
C GLU A 57 10.88 -5.89 -0.60
N THR A 58 10.72 -6.42 -1.81
CA THR A 58 11.57 -6.06 -2.96
C THR A 58 11.11 -4.83 -3.72
N SER A 59 9.92 -4.26 -3.46
CA SER A 59 9.36 -3.19 -4.31
C SER A 59 9.30 -1.80 -3.69
N THR A 60 9.58 -1.65 -2.41
CA THR A 60 9.91 -0.35 -1.80
C THR A 60 11.35 -0.38 -1.37
N THR A 61 12.24 -0.38 -2.35
CA THR A 61 13.52 0.31 -2.18
C THR A 61 13.17 1.76 -1.90
N ASN A 62 12.87 2.07 -0.63
CA ASN A 62 13.18 3.37 -0.09
C ASN A 62 14.62 3.58 -0.49
N ASN A 63 14.84 4.53 -1.39
CA ASN A 63 16.14 4.88 -1.93
C ASN A 63 16.93 5.61 -0.83
N ILE A 64 17.01 5.00 0.37
CA ILE A 64 17.83 5.42 1.47
C ILE A 64 19.25 5.31 0.91
N PRO A 65 19.99 6.41 0.79
CA PRO A 65 21.34 6.38 0.29
C PRO A 65 22.13 5.36 1.12
N ARG A 66 22.50 4.23 0.50
CA ARG A 66 23.33 3.25 1.17
C ARG A 66 24.70 3.88 1.35
N VAL A 67 25.00 4.26 2.59
CA VAL A 67 26.31 4.81 2.94
C VAL A 67 27.37 3.81 2.52
N ASN A 68 28.22 4.22 1.57
CA ASN A 68 29.29 3.36 1.08
C ASN A 68 30.35 3.22 2.18
N LYS A 69 30.45 2.01 2.77
CA LYS A 69 31.40 1.71 3.84
C LYS A 69 32.85 2.03 3.48
N LYS A 70 33.21 1.88 2.19
CA LYS A 70 34.55 2.21 1.69
C LYS A 70 34.83 3.71 1.71
N ALA A 71 33.82 4.54 1.41
CA ALA A 71 33.95 5.98 1.48
C ALA A 71 34.11 6.46 2.94
N VAL A 72 33.35 5.87 3.87
CA VAL A 72 33.49 6.15 5.31
C VAL A 72 34.90 5.84 5.80
N GLU A 73 35.45 4.68 5.43
CA GLU A 73 36.82 4.30 5.83
C GLU A 73 37.89 5.25 5.27
N GLN A 74 37.71 5.73 4.03
CA GLN A 74 38.61 6.72 3.43
C GLN A 74 38.52 8.07 4.13
N ILE A 75 37.31 8.52 4.50
CA ILE A 75 37.09 9.78 5.22
C ILE A 75 37.74 9.72 6.60
N LEU A 76 37.56 8.62 7.34
CA LEU A 76 38.19 8.43 8.65
C LEU A 76 39.72 8.44 8.56
N LYS A 77 40.29 7.78 7.56
CA LYS A 77 41.75 7.81 7.32
C LYS A 77 42.24 9.22 7.01
N LEU A 78 41.48 10.04 6.29
CA LEU A 78 41.88 11.42 6.00
C LEU A 78 41.81 12.32 7.24
N GLU A 79 40.81 12.11 8.11
CA GLU A 79 40.70 12.80 9.39
C GLU A 79 41.84 12.46 10.36
N GLU A 80 42.25 11.19 10.39
CA GLU A 80 43.32 10.69 11.25
C GLU A 80 44.72 11.16 10.80
N ASN A 81 44.94 11.29 9.49
CA ASN A 81 46.27 11.58 8.93
C ASN A 81 46.52 13.07 8.63
N ASN A 82 45.52 13.94 8.70
CA ASN A 82 45.68 15.36 8.37
C ASN A 82 44.92 16.29 9.33
N SER A 83 45.67 17.12 10.07
CA SER A 83 45.12 18.09 11.02
C SER A 83 44.27 19.19 10.38
N GLU A 84 44.59 19.58 9.15
CA GLU A 84 43.85 20.60 8.37
C GLU A 84 42.49 20.06 7.92
N VAL A 85 42.45 18.81 7.47
CA VAL A 85 41.20 18.13 7.11
C VAL A 85 40.30 17.98 8.33
N ARG A 86 40.88 17.67 9.50
CA ARG A 86 40.12 17.59 10.76
C ARG A 86 39.51 18.92 11.19
N SER A 87 40.20 20.06 10.98
CA SER A 87 39.60 21.38 11.25
C SER A 87 38.41 21.67 10.33
N LEU A 88 38.51 21.34 9.04
CA LEU A 88 37.42 21.54 8.08
C LEU A 88 36.20 20.69 8.42
N PHE A 89 36.39 19.43 8.83
CA PHE A 89 35.29 18.60 9.31
C PHE A 89 34.67 19.13 10.61
N ASN A 90 35.48 19.62 11.55
CA ASN A 90 34.96 20.22 12.79
C ASN A 90 34.14 21.48 12.52
N GLU A 91 34.58 22.33 11.60
CA GLU A 91 33.85 23.52 11.18
C GLU A 91 32.52 23.17 10.49
N ALA A 92 32.57 22.25 9.52
CA ALA A 92 31.37 21.76 8.83
C ALA A 92 30.37 21.07 9.79
N ARG A 93 30.85 20.39 10.83
CA ARG A 93 29.99 19.76 11.85
C ARG A 93 29.37 20.78 12.81
N ASN A 94 30.10 21.85 13.13
CA ASN A 94 29.61 22.92 13.99
C ASN A 94 28.62 23.84 13.27
N ASN A 95 28.67 23.87 11.93
CA ASN A 95 27.82 24.73 11.12
C ASN A 95 27.34 24.07 9.80
N PRO A 96 26.55 22.99 9.88
CA PRO A 96 26.26 22.11 8.74
C PRO A 96 25.32 22.68 7.67
N PHE A 97 24.79 23.90 7.86
CA PHE A 97 23.80 24.51 6.97
C PHE A 97 24.14 25.94 6.56
N GLN A 98 25.37 26.39 6.82
CA GLN A 98 25.81 27.69 6.30
C GLN A 98 26.55 27.49 4.99
N GLU A 99 25.78 27.66 3.93
CA GLU A 99 26.23 28.19 2.65
C GLU A 99 25.75 29.65 2.52
#